data_AF-A0A4S8M5Q9-F1
#
_entry.id   AF-A0A4S8M5Q9-F1
#
_cell.length_a   1.000
_cell.length_b   1.000
_cell.length_c   1.000
_cell.angle_alpha   90.00
_cell.angle_beta   90.00
_cell.angle_gamma   90.00
#
_symmetry.space_group_name_H-M   'P 1'
#
loop_
_entity.id
_entity.type
_entity.pdbx_description
1 polymer ?
#
loop_
_entity_poly.entity_id
_entity_poly.type
_entity_poly.pdbx_seq_one_letter_code
_entity_poly.pdbx_strand_id
1 'polypeptide(L)'
;MLLRLNAREFEACHRRSRRLGDSCKDVTVQCMSETGAERTDIISGITWGGARRSPKAKERVSTVYVGTSIGGKKEWSRGSSTGCGDQSSKRHVSLFEINHVIPNATVFFSELVLAGTDLALPDNDPSCEDDSQLVLKDICRISMFVTTSNRSGIHLEAWFPRDWTGRMLTTGNGGLSGCIQYIDLAYGSALGFATIATNNGHNGTSGAPFLNNPDILEDFAYRSIHTAVQTGTLLTSTFYSTPPIRSYYSGCSTGGRQGLKSVQDFLQDFDGVVVGSPTIDYNHLIAWAGHFYGITGNESFEGFVTQREWMDLVHGDVMRQCDEIDGVRDGVIEDPNLCEYDPEGLVCGRRNGKDGEENGGGGCLTEVQVETVRKVYEPFYIKDELVFPRMQPGSEYEPSSFLNGKPSYLSTDWFRYVIYNNPSLDPTTLSTKDWILLQTLNPFNISTWSGNLSSFRDIGGKLLLYHGQADRLTPKISEWYYEHVAETMGIAIDRYEGDDDDGGLPGGLDDFFRFFRISGMGHCLGGPGAWGIGQMLPGAWKGPGDSDDDGSESRGGLELDLDLDLDPERNVLMAMVRWVEEGIAPEELVGTKWVNDRVEEGLEVRRSHCRYPLRNTYDGVGDPRVKESWKCL
;
A
#
# COMPACT_ATOMS: atom_id res chain seq x y z
N MET A 1 -38.10 12.38 13.35
CA MET A 1 -38.60 11.76 14.60
C MET A 1 -38.92 10.30 14.28
N LEU A 2 -37.96 9.39 14.48
CA LEU A 2 -38.06 7.97 14.13
C LEU A 2 -38.80 7.21 15.23
N LEU A 3 -40.02 6.73 14.96
CA LEU A 3 -40.72 5.80 15.84
C LEU A 3 -40.20 4.38 15.58
N ARG A 4 -39.44 3.84 16.55
CA ARG A 4 -39.10 2.41 16.61
C ARG A 4 -40.37 1.62 16.96
N LEU A 5 -40.81 0.74 16.07
CA LEU A 5 -41.83 -0.27 16.41
C LEU A 5 -41.15 -1.46 17.10
N ASN A 6 -41.69 -1.87 18.25
CA ASN A 6 -41.30 -3.08 18.96
C ASN A 6 -41.86 -4.30 18.22
N ALA A 7 -40.98 -5.20 17.75
CA ALA A 7 -41.35 -6.43 17.05
C ALA A 7 -42.43 -7.27 17.77
N ARG A 8 -42.51 -7.17 19.11
CA ARG A 8 -43.52 -7.88 19.91
C ARG A 8 -44.95 -7.37 19.71
N GLU A 9 -45.14 -6.09 19.42
CA GLU A 9 -46.48 -5.50 19.25
C GLU A 9 -47.09 -5.88 17.90
N PHE A 10 -46.27 -5.89 16.85
CA PHE A 10 -46.68 -6.37 15.52
C PHE A 10 -47.04 -7.86 15.55
N GLU A 11 -46.23 -8.67 16.25
CA GLU A 11 -46.48 -10.10 16.39
C GLU A 11 -47.76 -10.42 17.18
N ALA A 12 -48.10 -9.61 18.19
CA ALA A 12 -49.32 -9.74 18.97
C ALA A 12 -50.59 -9.42 18.15
N CYS A 13 -50.56 -8.38 17.32
CA CYS A 13 -51.65 -8.04 16.39
C CYS A 13 -51.87 -9.18 15.37
N HIS A 14 -50.77 -9.68 14.79
CA HIS A 14 -50.81 -10.73 13.78
C HIS A 14 -51.36 -12.06 14.31
N ARG A 15 -51.11 -12.39 15.58
CA ARG A 15 -51.67 -13.57 16.26
C ARG A 15 -53.15 -13.39 16.62
N ARG A 16 -53.59 -12.17 16.92
CA ARG A 16 -55.00 -11.88 17.26
C ARG A 16 -55.90 -11.98 16.02
N SER A 17 -55.51 -11.39 14.89
CA SER A 17 -56.34 -11.42 13.67
C SER A 17 -56.38 -12.78 12.98
N ARG A 18 -55.33 -13.61 13.10
CA ARG A 18 -55.39 -15.02 12.64
C ARG A 18 -56.44 -15.86 13.38
N ARG A 19 -56.83 -15.49 14.60
CA ARG A 19 -57.90 -16.18 15.34
C ARG A 19 -59.30 -15.78 14.87
N LEU A 20 -59.44 -14.66 14.16
CA LEU A 20 -60.73 -14.12 13.69
C LEU A 20 -61.09 -14.56 12.27
N GLY A 21 -60.20 -15.28 11.57
CA GLY A 21 -60.49 -15.91 10.28
C GLY A 21 -60.28 -15.01 9.06
N ASP A 22 -59.66 -13.84 9.25
CA ASP A 22 -59.38 -12.89 8.16
C ASP A 22 -58.26 -13.38 7.23
N SER A 23 -58.33 -13.02 5.95
CA SER A 23 -57.33 -13.38 4.95
C SER A 23 -55.99 -12.71 5.26
N CYS A 24 -54.85 -13.36 4.98
CA CYS A 24 -53.53 -12.83 5.32
C CYS A 24 -53.22 -11.45 4.72
N LYS A 25 -53.87 -11.06 3.61
CA LYS A 25 -53.71 -9.72 3.01
C LYS A 25 -54.40 -8.63 3.84
N ASP A 26 -55.53 -8.95 4.48
CA ASP A 26 -56.31 -7.99 5.25
C ASP A 26 -55.69 -7.74 6.63
N VAL A 27 -55.07 -8.77 7.24
CA VAL A 27 -54.42 -8.69 8.56
C VAL A 27 -53.23 -7.72 8.59
N THR A 28 -52.39 -7.73 7.55
CA THR A 28 -51.21 -6.87 7.51
C THR A 28 -51.59 -5.40 7.31
N VAL A 29 -52.55 -5.12 6.43
CA VAL A 29 -53.06 -3.76 6.17
C VAL A 29 -53.80 -3.21 7.39
N GLN A 30 -54.54 -4.06 8.11
CA GLN A 30 -55.26 -3.67 9.33
C GLN A 30 -54.31 -3.41 10.52
N CYS A 31 -53.27 -4.24 10.72
CA CYS A 31 -52.28 -3.97 11.77
C CYS A 31 -51.45 -2.71 11.49
N MET A 32 -51.17 -2.37 10.22
CA MET A 32 -50.46 -1.13 9.86
C MET A 32 -51.35 0.13 10.06
N SER A 33 -52.66 -0.01 9.83
CA SER A 33 -53.66 1.03 10.09
C SER A 33 -53.86 1.30 11.58
N GLU A 34 -53.83 0.29 12.44
CA GLU A 34 -53.98 0.44 13.89
C GLU A 34 -52.73 1.03 14.56
N THR A 35 -51.55 0.91 13.93
CA THR A 35 -50.27 1.44 14.44
C THR A 35 -49.84 2.78 13.85
N GLY A 36 -50.66 3.39 12.98
CA GLY A 36 -50.44 4.75 12.48
C GLY A 36 -49.32 4.94 11.45
N ALA A 37 -49.00 3.94 10.63
CA ALA A 37 -48.04 4.08 9.53
C ALA A 37 -48.74 4.59 8.26
N GLU A 38 -48.33 5.74 7.71
CA GLU A 38 -48.93 6.31 6.49
C GLU A 38 -48.61 5.49 5.22
N ARG A 39 -49.62 5.44 4.33
CA ARG A 39 -49.60 4.75 3.03
C ARG A 39 -48.91 5.59 1.96
N THR A 40 -48.03 4.97 1.18
CA THR A 40 -47.78 5.35 -0.21
C THR A 40 -47.74 4.11 -1.12
N ASP A 41 -48.66 4.16 -2.08
CA ASP A 41 -49.07 3.25 -3.17
C ASP A 41 -48.15 2.12 -3.67
N ILE A 42 -48.67 0.88 -3.65
CA ILE A 42 -48.41 -0.15 -4.68
C ILE A 42 -49.72 -0.90 -4.99
N ILE A 43 -50.23 -0.71 -6.22
CA ILE A 43 -51.31 -1.50 -6.83
C ILE A 43 -50.68 -2.49 -7.82
N SER A 44 -50.98 -3.79 -7.69
CA SER A 44 -51.31 -4.69 -8.82
C SER A 44 -51.61 -6.11 -8.32
N GLY A 45 -52.49 -6.80 -9.06
CA GLY A 45 -53.30 -7.91 -8.59
C GLY A 45 -52.70 -9.30 -8.74
N ILE A 46 -53.29 -10.27 -8.01
CA ILE A 46 -52.98 -11.69 -8.11
C ILE A 46 -54.30 -12.46 -8.20
N THR A 47 -54.49 -13.24 -9.25
CA THR A 47 -55.54 -14.27 -9.39
C THR A 47 -54.99 -15.62 -8.96
N TRP A 48 -55.77 -16.40 -8.20
CA TRP A 48 -55.43 -17.77 -7.78
C TRP A 48 -56.42 -18.78 -8.38
N GLY A 49 -55.90 -19.73 -9.17
CA GLY A 49 -56.60 -20.95 -9.56
C GLY A 49 -56.52 -22.00 -8.45
N GLY A 50 -57.66 -22.54 -8.03
CA GLY A 50 -57.74 -23.51 -6.94
C GLY A 50 -57.46 -24.94 -7.37
N ALA A 51 -56.72 -25.69 -6.55
CA ALA A 51 -56.75 -27.16 -6.54
C ALA A 51 -56.41 -27.76 -5.16
N ARG A 52 -57.46 -28.35 -4.58
CA ARG A 52 -57.62 -29.42 -3.57
C ARG A 52 -56.46 -29.90 -2.66
N ARG A 53 -56.84 -29.96 -1.37
CA ARG A 53 -56.29 -30.58 -0.14
C ARG A 53 -55.56 -31.95 -0.28
N SER A 54 -54.46 -32.09 0.47
CA SER A 54 -54.03 -33.32 1.19
C SER A 54 -53.01 -32.99 2.31
N PRO A 55 -53.08 -33.57 3.52
CA PRO A 55 -52.28 -33.15 4.68
C PRO A 55 -51.08 -34.08 4.95
N LYS A 56 -49.87 -33.52 5.03
CA LYS A 56 -48.76 -33.94 5.92
C LYS A 56 -47.61 -32.94 5.79
N ALA A 57 -47.50 -32.05 6.77
CA ALA A 57 -46.41 -31.09 6.92
C ALA A 57 -45.35 -31.67 7.88
N LYS A 58 -44.08 -31.65 7.45
CA LYS A 58 -42.93 -31.35 8.31
C LYS A 58 -42.01 -30.39 7.55
N GLU A 59 -41.61 -29.36 8.28
CA GLU A 59 -40.91 -28.13 7.92
C GLU A 59 -39.97 -28.22 6.70
N ARG A 60 -40.26 -27.39 5.69
CA ARG A 60 -39.24 -26.82 4.80
C ARG A 60 -39.35 -25.30 4.90
N VAL A 61 -38.21 -24.66 5.14
CA VAL A 61 -38.00 -23.23 4.94
C VAL A 61 -38.24 -22.96 3.46
N SER A 62 -39.29 -22.23 3.13
CA SER A 62 -39.67 -21.91 1.76
C SER A 62 -38.92 -20.68 1.29
N THR A 63 -37.80 -20.87 0.61
CA THR A 63 -37.22 -19.85 -0.28
C THR A 63 -38.19 -19.64 -1.45
N VAL A 64 -38.75 -18.43 -1.57
CA VAL A 64 -39.69 -18.09 -2.65
C VAL A 64 -38.89 -17.72 -3.89
N TYR A 65 -38.82 -18.63 -4.86
CA TYR A 65 -38.38 -18.32 -6.22
C TYR A 65 -39.60 -17.95 -7.06
N VAL A 66 -39.61 -16.74 -7.63
CA VAL A 66 -40.58 -16.33 -8.65
C VAL A 66 -39.98 -16.66 -10.01
N GLY A 67 -40.35 -17.82 -10.57
CA GLY A 67 -40.02 -18.19 -11.95
C GLY A 67 -41.27 -18.12 -12.82
N THR A 68 -41.26 -17.28 -13.85
CA THR A 68 -42.26 -17.29 -14.92
C THR A 68 -41.81 -18.24 -16.02
N SER A 69 -42.57 -19.31 -16.26
CA SER A 69 -42.41 -20.17 -17.43
C SER A 69 -43.36 -19.71 -18.54
N ILE A 70 -42.84 -19.22 -19.67
CA ILE A 70 -43.56 -19.20 -20.94
C ILE A 70 -42.57 -19.66 -22.03
N GLY A 71 -43.02 -20.63 -22.84
CA GLY A 71 -42.16 -21.45 -23.69
C GLY A 71 -41.63 -20.79 -24.96
N GLY A 72 -40.54 -21.39 -25.46
CA GLY A 72 -40.28 -21.62 -26.88
C GLY A 72 -40.09 -20.40 -27.78
N LYS A 73 -38.89 -19.82 -27.77
CA LYS A 73 -38.04 -19.51 -28.95
C LYS A 73 -36.74 -18.88 -28.46
N LYS A 74 -35.60 -19.43 -28.90
CA LYS A 74 -34.28 -18.82 -28.69
C LYS A 74 -34.20 -17.57 -29.58
N GLU A 75 -34.42 -16.41 -28.97
CA GLU A 75 -33.97 -15.13 -29.50
C GLU A 75 -33.14 -14.46 -28.42
N TRP A 76 -31.90 -14.15 -28.78
CA TRP A 76 -30.94 -13.45 -27.94
C TRP A 76 -31.44 -12.01 -27.73
N SER A 77 -31.63 -11.61 -26.49
CA SER A 77 -31.73 -10.21 -26.12
C SER A 77 -30.63 -9.87 -25.12
N ARG A 78 -29.78 -8.90 -25.50
CA ARG A 78 -28.88 -8.19 -24.59
C ARG A 78 -29.74 -7.47 -23.54
N GLY A 79 -29.90 -8.10 -22.38
CA GLY A 79 -30.57 -7.52 -21.21
C GLY A 79 -29.54 -6.94 -20.26
N SER A 80 -29.64 -5.64 -20.01
CA SER A 80 -28.86 -4.83 -19.08
C SER A 80 -29.02 -5.31 -17.63
N SER A 81 -28.07 -6.13 -17.16
CA SER A 81 -27.80 -6.40 -15.73
C SER A 81 -26.53 -7.25 -15.65
N THR A 82 -25.39 -6.70 -16.04
CA THR A 82 -24.10 -7.40 -15.98
C THR A 82 -23.68 -7.47 -14.51
N GLY A 83 -23.92 -8.62 -13.88
CA GLY A 83 -23.26 -9.03 -12.64
C GLY A 83 -22.18 -10.06 -12.96
N CYS A 84 -21.24 -10.30 -12.04
CA CYS A 84 -20.09 -11.19 -12.22
C CYS A 84 -20.37 -12.69 -12.47
N GLY A 85 -21.61 -13.09 -12.77
CA GLY A 85 -21.90 -14.49 -12.94
C GLY A 85 -21.83 -14.96 -14.39
N ASP A 86 -21.09 -16.04 -14.54
CA ASP A 86 -21.09 -16.92 -15.68
C ASP A 86 -22.36 -17.79 -15.64
N GLN A 87 -23.02 -18.03 -16.78
CA GLN A 87 -24.17 -18.94 -16.84
C GLN A 87 -23.81 -20.37 -16.37
N SER A 88 -22.53 -20.75 -16.32
CA SER A 88 -22.05 -22.01 -15.75
C SER A 88 -21.66 -21.97 -14.27
N SER A 89 -21.47 -20.79 -13.68
CA SER A 89 -21.11 -20.65 -12.27
C SER A 89 -22.35 -20.40 -11.42
N LYS A 90 -22.60 -21.22 -10.39
CA LYS A 90 -23.72 -21.00 -9.45
C LYS A 90 -23.50 -19.78 -8.51
N ARG A 91 -22.50 -18.94 -8.76
CA ARG A 91 -22.14 -17.78 -7.94
C ARG A 91 -22.49 -16.50 -8.70
N HIS A 92 -23.75 -16.09 -8.57
CA HIS A 92 -24.19 -14.75 -8.95
C HIS A 92 -24.46 -14.00 -7.65
N VAL A 93 -23.70 -12.95 -7.35
CA VAL A 93 -24.16 -11.92 -6.43
C VAL A 93 -24.65 -10.76 -7.29
N SER A 94 -25.91 -10.41 -7.11
CA SER A 94 -26.52 -9.28 -7.81
C SER A 94 -26.07 -7.95 -7.19
N LEU A 95 -26.02 -6.88 -7.99
CA LEU A 95 -25.83 -5.51 -7.51
C LEU A 95 -26.80 -5.15 -6.38
N PHE A 96 -28.02 -5.70 -6.42
CA PHE A 96 -29.03 -5.53 -5.39
C PHE A 96 -28.60 -6.14 -4.04
N GLU A 97 -28.03 -7.34 -4.04
CA GLU A 97 -27.55 -8.00 -2.82
C GLU A 97 -26.37 -7.23 -2.21
N ILE A 98 -25.43 -6.75 -3.03
CA ILE A 98 -24.27 -5.98 -2.52
C ILE A 98 -24.75 -4.66 -1.87
N ASN A 99 -25.63 -3.91 -2.54
CA ASN A 99 -26.16 -2.64 -2.01
C ASN A 99 -26.98 -2.80 -0.72
N HIS A 100 -27.52 -4.00 -0.44
CA HIS A 100 -28.26 -4.25 0.80
C HIS A 100 -27.36 -4.68 1.97
N VAL A 101 -26.16 -5.19 1.69
CA VAL A 101 -25.26 -5.73 2.72
C VAL A 101 -24.22 -4.70 3.15
N ILE A 102 -23.75 -3.84 2.24
CA ILE A 102 -22.72 -2.85 2.56
C ILE A 102 -23.38 -1.52 2.95
N PRO A 103 -23.33 -1.10 4.23
CA PRO A 103 -23.90 0.16 4.64
C PRO A 103 -23.16 1.33 3.98
N ASN A 104 -23.90 2.40 3.63
CA ASN A 104 -23.35 3.64 3.06
C ASN A 104 -22.64 3.49 1.70
N ALA A 105 -22.73 2.32 1.06
CA ALA A 105 -22.14 2.07 -0.25
C ALA A 105 -23.15 2.28 -1.38
N THR A 106 -22.64 2.78 -2.49
CA THR A 106 -23.30 2.80 -3.80
C THR A 106 -22.43 2.03 -4.77
N VAL A 107 -22.86 0.83 -5.16
CA VAL A 107 -22.14 0.04 -6.16
C VAL A 107 -22.41 0.61 -7.55
N PHE A 108 -21.35 0.94 -8.27
CA PHE A 108 -21.43 1.44 -9.64
C PHE A 108 -21.62 0.31 -10.64
N PHE A 109 -20.76 -0.71 -10.55
CA PHE A 109 -20.83 -1.89 -11.41
C PHE A 109 -20.16 -3.11 -10.76
N SER A 110 -20.48 -4.27 -11.33
CA SER A 110 -19.82 -5.54 -11.03
C SER A 110 -19.66 -6.30 -12.34
N GLU A 111 -18.45 -6.54 -12.81
CA GLU A 111 -18.20 -7.13 -14.13
C GLU A 111 -17.22 -8.30 -14.06
N LEU A 112 -17.42 -9.28 -14.95
CA LEU A 112 -16.43 -10.34 -15.17
C LEU A 112 -15.35 -9.80 -16.10
N VAL A 113 -14.10 -9.81 -15.65
CA VAL A 113 -12.93 -9.51 -16.46
C VAL A 113 -12.12 -10.80 -16.62
N LEU A 114 -11.85 -11.18 -17.87
CA LEU A 114 -11.13 -12.41 -18.18
C LEU A 114 -9.62 -12.20 -18.11
N ALA A 115 -8.87 -13.25 -17.80
CA ALA A 115 -7.41 -13.23 -17.88
C ALA A 115 -6.94 -12.79 -19.28
N GLY A 116 -5.87 -11.98 -19.33
CA GLY A 116 -5.33 -11.40 -20.56
C GLY A 116 -6.05 -10.13 -21.02
N THR A 117 -7.07 -9.67 -20.30
CA THR A 117 -7.70 -8.38 -20.58
C THR A 117 -6.79 -7.26 -20.13
N ASP A 118 -6.43 -6.37 -21.06
CA ASP A 118 -5.88 -5.07 -20.72
C ASP A 118 -7.04 -4.12 -20.37
N LEU A 119 -7.23 -3.92 -19.06
CA LEU A 119 -8.40 -3.25 -18.52
C LEU A 119 -8.21 -1.74 -18.57
N ALA A 120 -8.99 -1.05 -19.40
CA ALA A 120 -8.99 0.41 -19.43
C ALA A 120 -9.55 1.02 -18.13
N LEU A 121 -8.92 2.11 -17.70
CA LEU A 121 -9.20 2.85 -16.46
C LEU A 121 -9.58 4.32 -16.74
N PRO A 122 -10.62 4.60 -17.55
CA PRO A 122 -10.94 5.95 -18.01
C PRO A 122 -11.39 6.91 -16.90
N ASP A 123 -11.83 6.38 -15.76
CA ASP A 123 -12.27 7.15 -14.59
C ASP A 123 -11.12 7.45 -13.61
N ASN A 124 -9.92 6.92 -13.86
CA ASN A 124 -8.75 7.22 -13.05
C ASN A 124 -8.31 8.68 -13.29
N ASP A 125 -7.84 9.35 -12.24
CA ASP A 125 -7.39 10.73 -12.39
C ASP A 125 -6.14 10.76 -13.30
N PRO A 126 -6.05 11.69 -14.27
CA PRO A 126 -4.90 11.74 -15.18
C PRO A 126 -3.55 11.87 -14.46
N SER A 127 -3.52 12.50 -13.29
CA SER A 127 -2.29 12.62 -12.49
C SER A 127 -1.83 11.32 -11.84
N CYS A 128 -2.65 10.27 -11.85
CA CYS A 128 -2.26 8.93 -11.41
C CYS A 128 -1.44 8.17 -12.45
N GLU A 129 -1.36 8.67 -13.69
CA GLU A 129 -0.53 8.14 -14.78
C GLU A 129 -0.78 6.65 -15.09
N ASP A 130 -1.99 6.18 -14.82
CA ASP A 130 -2.44 4.80 -14.97
C ASP A 130 -3.76 4.75 -15.76
N ASP A 131 -3.67 4.52 -17.06
CA ASP A 131 -4.83 4.48 -17.96
C ASP A 131 -5.34 3.05 -18.22
N SER A 132 -4.55 2.03 -17.85
CA SER A 132 -4.81 0.63 -18.14
C SER A 132 -4.09 -0.30 -17.16
N GLN A 133 -4.57 -1.53 -17.04
CA GLN A 133 -3.95 -2.58 -16.23
C GLN A 133 -4.24 -3.97 -16.80
N LEU A 134 -3.19 -4.74 -17.09
CA LEU A 134 -3.33 -6.14 -17.47
C LEU A 134 -3.87 -6.97 -16.30
N VAL A 135 -4.93 -7.73 -16.55
CA VAL A 135 -5.55 -8.67 -15.62
C VAL A 135 -5.03 -10.09 -15.88
N LEU A 136 -4.41 -10.71 -14.88
CA LEU A 136 -3.70 -11.99 -15.04
C LEU A 136 -4.57 -13.24 -14.77
N LYS A 137 -5.71 -13.07 -14.11
CA LYS A 137 -6.67 -14.14 -13.77
C LYS A 137 -8.10 -13.69 -14.02
N ASP A 138 -9.00 -14.65 -14.23
CA ASP A 138 -10.43 -14.34 -14.30
C ASP A 138 -10.92 -13.78 -12.94
N ILE A 139 -11.38 -12.53 -12.95
CA ILE A 139 -11.86 -11.82 -11.76
C ILE A 139 -13.29 -11.32 -11.94
N CYS A 140 -13.98 -11.21 -10.81
CA CYS A 140 -15.09 -10.28 -10.66
C CYS A 140 -14.55 -8.95 -10.17
N ARG A 141 -14.63 -7.91 -11.02
CA ARG A 141 -14.31 -6.53 -10.65
C ARG A 141 -15.57 -5.85 -10.13
N ILE A 142 -15.49 -5.28 -8.94
CA ILE A 142 -16.59 -4.54 -8.31
C ILE A 142 -16.08 -3.15 -7.98
N SER A 143 -16.79 -2.12 -8.44
CA SER A 143 -16.49 -0.72 -8.14
C SER A 143 -17.64 -0.08 -7.37
N MET A 144 -17.32 0.64 -6.31
CA MET A 144 -18.31 1.30 -5.47
C MET A 144 -17.77 2.59 -4.84
N PHE A 145 -18.69 3.45 -4.44
CA PHE A 145 -18.41 4.58 -3.57
C PHE A 145 -18.96 4.32 -2.17
N VAL A 146 -18.13 4.49 -1.15
CA VAL A 146 -18.51 4.32 0.26
C VAL A 146 -18.42 5.67 0.96
N THR A 147 -19.56 6.15 1.45
CA THR A 147 -19.62 7.42 2.19
C THR A 147 -18.97 7.24 3.57
N THR A 148 -17.95 8.05 3.88
CA THR A 148 -17.22 8.03 5.16
C THR A 148 -17.69 9.16 6.10
N SER A 149 -18.19 10.27 5.55
CA SER A 149 -18.88 11.33 6.30
C SER A 149 -19.94 12.03 5.43
N ASN A 150 -20.59 13.09 5.92
CA ASN A 150 -21.53 13.85 5.09
C ASN A 150 -20.84 14.67 3.96
N ARG A 151 -19.51 14.72 3.94
CA ARG A 151 -18.70 15.57 3.04
C ARG A 151 -17.40 14.88 2.58
N SER A 152 -17.31 13.56 2.77
CA SER A 152 -16.18 12.73 2.35
C SER A 152 -16.67 11.31 2.05
N GLY A 153 -15.88 10.58 1.27
CA GLY A 153 -16.15 9.21 0.88
C GLY A 153 -15.05 8.68 -0.01
N ILE A 154 -15.01 7.36 -0.14
CA ILE A 154 -13.95 6.66 -0.85
C ILE A 154 -14.51 5.95 -2.09
N HIS A 155 -13.77 6.01 -3.19
CA HIS A 155 -13.89 5.02 -4.23
C HIS A 155 -13.14 3.77 -3.79
N LEU A 156 -13.78 2.63 -3.93
CA LEU A 156 -13.26 1.32 -3.59
C LEU A 156 -13.44 0.39 -4.77
N GLU A 157 -12.36 -0.30 -5.12
CA GLU A 157 -12.38 -1.41 -6.06
C GLU A 157 -12.04 -2.72 -5.37
N ALA A 158 -12.75 -3.77 -5.77
CA ALA A 158 -12.53 -5.13 -5.29
C ALA A 158 -12.39 -6.08 -6.48
N TRP A 159 -11.27 -6.80 -6.55
CA TRP A 159 -10.94 -7.75 -7.61
C TRP A 159 -10.95 -9.16 -7.03
N PHE A 160 -12.02 -9.89 -7.34
CA PHE A 160 -12.35 -11.17 -6.71
C PHE A 160 -12.10 -12.33 -7.68
N PRO A 161 -11.00 -13.07 -7.53
CA PRO A 161 -10.61 -14.14 -8.45
C PRO A 161 -11.55 -15.35 -8.36
N ARG A 162 -11.73 -16.06 -9.48
CA ARG A 162 -12.51 -17.31 -9.48
C ARG A 162 -11.85 -18.39 -8.61
N ASP A 163 -10.53 -18.46 -8.64
CA ASP A 163 -9.64 -19.35 -7.89
C ASP A 163 -9.24 -18.77 -6.52
N TRP A 164 -10.22 -18.20 -5.82
CA TRP A 164 -10.02 -17.64 -4.49
C TRP A 164 -9.51 -18.67 -3.47
N THR A 165 -8.42 -18.32 -2.80
CA THR A 165 -7.71 -19.14 -1.81
C THR A 165 -8.33 -19.10 -0.41
N GLY A 166 -9.37 -18.28 -0.21
CA GLY A 166 -9.94 -17.99 1.11
C GLY A 166 -9.36 -16.72 1.75
N ARG A 167 -8.32 -16.13 1.17
CA ARG A 167 -7.57 -14.99 1.74
C ARG A 167 -8.09 -13.66 1.21
N MET A 168 -8.08 -12.62 2.04
CA MET A 168 -8.35 -11.25 1.63
C MET A 168 -7.06 -10.44 1.67
N LEU A 169 -6.88 -9.52 0.72
CA LEU A 169 -5.76 -8.57 0.69
C LEU A 169 -6.29 -7.15 0.57
N THR A 170 -5.78 -6.22 1.37
CA THR A 170 -5.98 -4.77 1.16
C THR A 170 -4.67 -4.12 0.75
N THR A 171 -4.72 -3.25 -0.25
CA THR A 171 -3.55 -2.51 -0.76
C THR A 171 -3.54 -1.07 -0.27
N GLY A 172 -2.43 -0.36 -0.51
CA GLY A 172 -2.23 1.03 -0.09
C GLY A 172 -2.26 2.04 -1.23
N ASN A 173 -1.72 3.23 -0.94
CA ASN A 173 -1.54 4.34 -1.88
C ASN A 173 -0.09 4.87 -1.85
N GLY A 174 0.24 5.80 -2.75
CA GLY A 174 1.55 6.48 -2.81
C GLY A 174 1.45 8.00 -2.61
N GLY A 175 2.49 8.64 -2.06
CA GLY A 175 2.57 10.10 -1.91
C GLY A 175 1.37 10.72 -1.18
N LEU A 176 0.90 11.88 -1.65
CA LEU A 176 -0.37 12.50 -1.22
C LEU A 176 -1.59 12.01 -2.02
N SER A 177 -1.41 10.94 -2.80
CA SER A 177 -2.39 10.58 -3.81
C SER A 177 -3.64 9.92 -3.25
N GLY A 178 -4.71 10.10 -4.02
CA GLY A 178 -5.89 9.27 -4.01
C GLY A 178 -5.94 8.30 -5.19
N CYS A 179 -4.77 7.80 -5.62
CA CYS A 179 -4.69 6.88 -6.75
C CYS A 179 -4.81 5.43 -6.25
N ILE A 180 -5.77 4.68 -6.80
CA ILE A 180 -5.86 3.23 -6.61
C ILE A 180 -4.65 2.57 -7.27
N GLN A 181 -3.91 1.76 -6.52
CA GLN A 181 -2.78 0.98 -7.06
C GLN A 181 -3.31 -0.26 -7.77
N TYR A 182 -3.72 -0.10 -9.04
CA TYR A 182 -4.28 -1.20 -9.84
C TYR A 182 -3.30 -2.34 -10.09
N ILE A 183 -2.00 -2.04 -10.15
CA ILE A 183 -0.96 -3.05 -10.25
C ILE A 183 -0.95 -3.99 -9.04
N ASP A 184 -1.21 -3.48 -7.84
CA ASP A 184 -1.30 -4.29 -6.62
C ASP A 184 -2.62 -5.08 -6.54
N LEU A 185 -3.72 -4.52 -7.08
CA LEU A 185 -4.97 -5.27 -7.28
C LEU A 185 -4.75 -6.47 -8.21
N ALA A 186 -4.08 -6.24 -9.34
CA ALA A 186 -3.72 -7.28 -10.29
C ALA A 186 -2.80 -8.33 -9.65
N TYR A 187 -1.77 -7.90 -8.92
CA TYR A 187 -0.84 -8.77 -8.21
C TYR A 187 -1.56 -9.68 -7.20
N GLY A 188 -2.28 -9.09 -6.25
CA GLY A 188 -2.95 -9.85 -5.20
C GLY A 188 -4.03 -10.79 -5.74
N SER A 189 -4.82 -10.33 -6.71
CA SER A 189 -5.86 -11.18 -7.31
C SER A 189 -5.26 -12.33 -8.11
N ALA A 190 -4.11 -12.13 -8.77
CA ALA A 190 -3.39 -13.18 -9.48
C ALA A 190 -2.85 -14.28 -8.54
N LEU A 191 -2.55 -13.92 -7.29
CA LEU A 191 -2.17 -14.83 -6.21
C LEU A 191 -3.39 -15.48 -5.51
N GLY A 192 -4.61 -15.23 -6.00
CA GLY A 192 -5.84 -15.82 -5.50
C GLY A 192 -6.39 -15.15 -4.24
N PHE A 193 -5.99 -13.91 -3.93
CA PHE A 193 -6.60 -13.12 -2.86
C PHE A 193 -7.85 -12.40 -3.37
N ALA A 194 -8.86 -12.25 -2.50
CA ALA A 194 -9.89 -11.24 -2.69
C ALA A 194 -9.27 -9.87 -2.38
N THR A 195 -8.88 -9.12 -3.41
CA THR A 195 -8.05 -7.93 -3.25
C THR A 195 -8.88 -6.66 -3.31
N ILE A 196 -8.67 -5.74 -2.36
CA ILE A 196 -9.40 -4.49 -2.22
C ILE A 196 -8.42 -3.32 -2.23
N ALA A 197 -8.78 -2.26 -2.93
CA ALA A 197 -8.04 -1.00 -2.97
C ALA A 197 -8.99 0.20 -2.93
N THR A 198 -8.46 1.35 -2.53
CA THR A 198 -9.25 2.57 -2.38
C THR A 198 -8.46 3.81 -2.81
N ASN A 199 -9.19 4.85 -3.22
CA ASN A 199 -8.65 6.16 -3.62
C ASN A 199 -8.27 7.06 -2.42
N ASN A 200 -8.10 6.53 -1.21
CA ASN A 200 -7.62 7.30 -0.04
C ASN A 200 -8.50 8.50 0.39
N GLY A 201 -9.70 8.67 -0.16
CA GLY A 201 -10.63 9.77 0.16
C GLY A 201 -10.70 10.91 -0.87
N HIS A 202 -9.87 10.88 -1.92
CA HIS A 202 -9.89 11.87 -3.01
C HIS A 202 -9.37 11.28 -4.32
N ASN A 203 -9.31 12.06 -5.39
CA ASN A 203 -8.75 11.62 -6.67
C ASN A 203 -7.52 12.47 -7.02
N GLY A 204 -6.54 11.85 -7.68
CA GLY A 204 -5.32 12.51 -8.13
C GLY A 204 -4.22 12.61 -7.07
N THR A 205 -3.09 13.20 -7.46
CA THR A 205 -1.85 13.21 -6.64
C THR A 205 -1.66 14.42 -5.75
N SER A 206 -2.47 15.47 -5.91
CA SER A 206 -2.39 16.71 -5.11
C SER A 206 -3.09 16.60 -3.76
N GLY A 207 -2.58 17.32 -2.76
CA GLY A 207 -3.24 17.53 -1.47
C GLY A 207 -4.33 18.61 -1.48
N ALA A 208 -4.63 19.25 -2.63
CA ALA A 208 -5.67 20.28 -2.73
C ALA A 208 -7.04 19.87 -2.15
N PRO A 209 -7.50 18.61 -2.26
CA PRO A 209 -8.76 18.16 -1.65
C PRO A 209 -8.82 18.29 -0.12
N PHE A 210 -7.68 18.38 0.57
CA PHE A 210 -7.65 18.60 2.03
C PHE A 210 -8.07 20.03 2.42
N LEU A 211 -7.99 20.99 1.50
CA LEU A 211 -8.29 22.39 1.74
C LEU A 211 -9.72 22.56 2.26
N ASN A 212 -9.85 23.18 3.43
CA ASN A 212 -11.12 23.37 4.13
C ASN A 212 -11.91 22.05 4.39
N ASN A 213 -11.30 20.86 4.27
CA ASN A 213 -11.98 19.57 4.38
C ASN A 213 -11.24 18.56 5.28
N PRO A 214 -11.39 18.69 6.62
CA PRO A 214 -10.74 17.76 7.55
C PRO A 214 -11.23 16.32 7.43
N ASP A 215 -12.42 16.08 6.87
CA ASP A 215 -12.96 14.73 6.72
C ASP A 215 -12.24 13.94 5.61
N ILE A 216 -11.85 14.58 4.50
CA ILE A 216 -10.99 13.95 3.48
C ILE A 216 -9.59 13.72 4.05
N LEU A 217 -9.08 14.65 4.86
CA LEU A 217 -7.80 14.46 5.56
C LEU A 217 -7.85 13.28 6.54
N GLU A 218 -8.99 13.06 7.20
CA GLU A 218 -9.20 11.90 8.07
C GLU A 218 -9.24 10.57 7.29
N ASP A 219 -9.88 10.58 6.10
CA ASP A 219 -9.84 9.45 5.17
C ASP A 219 -8.40 9.11 4.78
N PHE A 220 -7.61 10.10 4.38
CA PHE A 220 -6.19 9.95 4.04
C PHE A 220 -5.35 9.47 5.24
N ALA A 221 -5.61 10.00 6.43
CA ALA A 221 -4.82 9.69 7.61
C ALA A 221 -4.98 8.24 8.05
N TYR A 222 -6.21 7.70 8.05
CA TYR A 222 -6.48 6.32 8.45
C TYR A 222 -7.80 5.74 7.92
N ARG A 223 -8.85 6.56 7.78
CA ARG A 223 -10.23 6.04 7.72
C ARG A 223 -10.54 5.35 6.40
N SER A 224 -9.87 5.73 5.30
CA SER A 224 -10.06 5.09 3.99
C SER A 224 -9.69 3.61 4.04
N ILE A 225 -8.48 3.28 4.50
CA ILE A 225 -7.99 1.89 4.58
C ILE A 225 -8.85 1.07 5.54
N HIS A 226 -9.13 1.59 6.74
CA HIS A 226 -9.98 0.89 7.70
C HIS A 226 -11.39 0.60 7.14
N THR A 227 -11.99 1.57 6.46
CA THR A 227 -13.30 1.41 5.80
C THR A 227 -13.24 0.38 4.68
N ALA A 228 -12.13 0.34 3.93
CA ALA A 228 -11.92 -0.62 2.85
C ALA A 228 -11.84 -2.05 3.38
N VAL A 229 -11.17 -2.28 4.51
CA VAL A 229 -11.09 -3.60 5.15
C VAL A 229 -12.46 -4.08 5.64
N GLN A 230 -13.20 -3.21 6.33
CA GLN A 230 -14.55 -3.54 6.82
C GLN A 230 -15.51 -3.85 5.67
N THR A 231 -15.50 -2.99 4.64
CA THR A 231 -16.32 -3.16 3.44
C THR A 231 -15.94 -4.41 2.68
N GLY A 232 -14.65 -4.62 2.48
CA GLY A 232 -14.08 -5.78 1.80
C GLY A 232 -14.39 -7.10 2.49
N THR A 233 -14.37 -7.12 3.82
CA THR A 233 -14.73 -8.32 4.60
C THR A 233 -16.19 -8.72 4.38
N LEU A 234 -17.11 -7.75 4.46
CA LEU A 234 -18.53 -7.99 4.20
C LEU A 234 -18.78 -8.41 2.75
N LEU A 235 -18.10 -7.73 1.80
CA LEU A 235 -18.23 -8.00 0.38
C LEU A 235 -17.71 -9.40 0.02
N THR A 236 -16.53 -9.77 0.50
CA THR A 236 -15.92 -11.10 0.32
C THR A 236 -16.82 -12.18 0.91
N SER A 237 -17.30 -11.99 2.15
CA SER A 237 -18.21 -12.91 2.82
C SER A 237 -19.49 -13.15 2.03
N THR A 238 -20.04 -12.08 1.46
CA THR A 238 -21.25 -12.14 0.63
C THR A 238 -20.99 -12.84 -0.70
N PHE A 239 -19.90 -12.47 -1.37
CA PHE A 239 -19.54 -12.97 -2.70
C PHE A 239 -19.23 -14.47 -2.70
N TYR A 240 -18.40 -14.91 -1.76
CA TYR A 240 -17.99 -16.32 -1.66
C TYR A 240 -18.88 -17.15 -0.74
N SER A 241 -19.90 -16.52 -0.11
CA SER A 241 -20.79 -17.16 0.87
C SER A 241 -20.05 -17.76 2.08
N THR A 242 -18.86 -17.25 2.38
CA THR A 242 -18.02 -17.66 3.50
C THR A 242 -17.03 -16.53 3.81
N PRO A 243 -16.76 -16.22 5.10
CA PRO A 243 -15.81 -15.17 5.44
C PRO A 243 -14.38 -15.52 5.00
N PRO A 244 -13.51 -14.52 4.81
CA PRO A 244 -12.10 -14.79 4.59
C PRO A 244 -11.50 -15.55 5.78
N ILE A 245 -10.60 -16.50 5.50
CA ILE A 245 -9.91 -17.27 6.55
C ILE A 245 -8.84 -16.44 7.25
N ARG A 246 -8.26 -15.48 6.52
CA ARG A 246 -7.22 -14.55 6.94
C ARG A 246 -7.32 -13.25 6.14
N SER A 247 -6.96 -12.15 6.78
CA SER A 247 -6.89 -10.80 6.20
C SER A 247 -5.45 -10.33 6.16
N TYR A 248 -5.00 -9.88 4.99
CA TYR A 248 -3.64 -9.43 4.77
C TYR A 248 -3.60 -7.98 4.27
N TYR A 249 -2.48 -7.31 4.52
CA TYR A 249 -2.15 -6.00 3.95
C TYR A 249 -0.82 -6.05 3.23
N SER A 250 -0.72 -5.36 2.09
CA SER A 250 0.55 -5.07 1.42
C SER A 250 0.54 -3.65 0.86
N GLY A 251 1.54 -2.86 1.22
CA GLY A 251 1.68 -1.51 0.70
C GLY A 251 3.07 -0.94 0.92
N CYS A 252 3.50 -0.01 0.07
CA CYS A 252 4.79 0.65 0.16
C CYS A 252 4.65 2.18 0.17
N SER A 253 5.64 2.91 0.68
CA SER A 253 5.62 4.38 0.79
C SER A 253 4.50 4.85 1.73
N THR A 254 3.56 5.68 1.25
CA THR A 254 2.31 6.00 1.96
C THR A 254 1.52 4.75 2.33
N GLY A 255 1.55 3.70 1.52
CA GLY A 255 1.04 2.37 1.85
C GLY A 255 1.75 1.74 3.04
N GLY A 256 3.07 1.89 3.13
CA GLY A 256 3.82 1.42 4.30
C GLY A 256 3.38 2.13 5.58
N ARG A 257 3.16 3.45 5.52
CA ARG A 257 2.57 4.22 6.64
C ARG A 257 1.15 3.74 6.96
N GLN A 258 0.30 3.53 5.96
CA GLN A 258 -1.08 3.07 6.14
C GLN A 258 -1.14 1.68 6.82
N GLY A 259 -0.30 0.74 6.41
CA GLY A 259 -0.20 -0.57 7.06
C GLY A 259 0.22 -0.46 8.53
N LEU A 260 1.24 0.36 8.82
CA LEU A 260 1.65 0.62 10.21
C LEU A 260 0.58 1.35 11.02
N LYS A 261 -0.20 2.24 10.40
CA LYS A 261 -1.35 2.88 11.03
C LYS A 261 -2.40 1.84 11.44
N SER A 262 -2.70 0.86 10.57
CA SER A 262 -3.57 -0.26 10.93
C SER A 262 -3.02 -1.12 12.07
N VAL A 263 -1.72 -1.44 12.05
CA VAL A 263 -1.06 -2.18 13.14
C VAL A 263 -1.15 -1.44 14.48
N GLN A 264 -0.97 -0.12 14.48
CA GLN A 264 -0.97 0.70 15.69
C GLN A 264 -2.40 0.92 16.24
N ASP A 265 -3.37 1.18 15.36
CA ASP A 265 -4.68 1.73 15.76
C ASP A 265 -5.86 0.77 15.51
N PHE A 266 -5.74 -0.22 14.61
CA PHE A 266 -6.86 -1.05 14.09
C PHE A 266 -6.57 -2.56 14.14
N LEU A 267 -6.58 -3.09 15.36
CA LEU A 267 -6.18 -4.46 15.69
C LEU A 267 -6.88 -5.56 14.88
N GLN A 268 -8.11 -5.37 14.43
CA GLN A 268 -8.88 -6.43 13.76
C GLN A 268 -8.81 -6.38 12.24
N ASP A 269 -8.04 -5.44 11.68
CA ASP A 269 -8.02 -5.27 10.23
C ASP A 269 -7.23 -6.40 9.54
N PHE A 270 -6.09 -6.81 10.11
CA PHE A 270 -5.16 -7.74 9.45
C PHE A 270 -4.54 -8.76 10.40
N ASP A 271 -4.39 -9.99 9.92
CA ASP A 271 -3.58 -11.04 10.53
C ASP A 271 -2.09 -10.90 10.13
N GLY A 272 -1.82 -10.44 8.91
CA GLY A 272 -0.47 -10.28 8.36
C GLY A 272 -0.31 -8.99 7.56
N VAL A 273 0.74 -8.22 7.85
CA VAL A 273 0.95 -6.88 7.28
C VAL A 273 2.37 -6.78 6.70
N VAL A 274 2.46 -6.57 5.38
CA VAL A 274 3.71 -6.28 4.67
C VAL A 274 3.76 -4.77 4.40
N VAL A 275 4.81 -4.10 4.89
CA VAL A 275 5.03 -2.66 4.67
C VAL A 275 6.41 -2.40 4.08
N GLY A 276 6.44 -1.71 2.93
CA GLY A 276 7.66 -1.28 2.27
C GLY A 276 7.95 0.21 2.46
N SER A 277 9.22 0.59 2.59
CA SER A 277 9.70 1.99 2.63
C SER A 277 8.72 2.98 3.27
N PRO A 278 8.27 2.75 4.52
CA PRO A 278 7.09 3.43 5.05
C PRO A 278 7.36 4.93 5.29
N THR A 279 6.42 5.79 4.88
CA THR A 279 6.46 7.24 5.15
C THR A 279 5.95 7.56 6.56
N ILE A 280 6.66 7.06 7.57
CA ILE A 280 6.39 7.24 9.00
C ILE A 280 7.18 8.39 9.61
N ASP A 281 6.85 8.75 10.86
CA ASP A 281 7.18 10.06 11.43
C ASP A 281 6.79 11.18 10.46
N TYR A 282 5.58 11.04 9.92
CA TYR A 282 5.16 11.70 8.70
C TYR A 282 5.34 13.22 8.75
N ASN A 283 5.08 13.85 9.90
CA ASN A 283 5.26 15.29 10.06
C ASN A 283 6.74 15.70 9.99
N HIS A 284 7.68 14.91 10.54
CA HIS A 284 9.10 15.20 10.39
C HIS A 284 9.58 14.91 8.97
N LEU A 285 9.05 13.86 8.32
CA LEU A 285 9.29 13.63 6.90
C LEU A 285 8.86 14.82 6.03
N ILE A 286 7.68 15.40 6.29
CA ILE A 286 7.19 16.59 5.57
C ILE A 286 8.12 17.79 5.80
N ALA A 287 8.54 18.03 7.04
CA ALA A 287 9.50 19.08 7.36
C ALA A 287 10.86 18.85 6.67
N TRP A 288 11.34 17.61 6.70
CA TRP A 288 12.57 17.18 6.04
C TRP A 288 12.47 17.34 4.51
N ALA A 289 11.38 16.94 3.87
CA ALA A 289 11.21 17.17 2.44
C ALA A 289 11.24 18.67 2.10
N GLY A 290 10.67 19.53 2.96
CA GLY A 290 10.67 20.98 2.78
C GLY A 290 12.02 21.67 3.02
N HIS A 291 12.86 21.14 3.91
CA HIS A 291 14.10 21.80 4.31
C HIS A 291 15.16 21.83 3.19
N PHE A 292 15.15 20.86 2.28
CA PHE A 292 16.13 20.76 1.19
C PHE A 292 16.13 21.97 0.26
N TYR A 293 15.00 22.66 0.06
CA TYR A 293 14.96 23.89 -0.73
C TYR A 293 15.79 25.02 -0.09
N GLY A 294 15.86 25.06 1.24
CA GLY A 294 16.71 25.99 1.97
C GLY A 294 18.21 25.69 1.83
N ILE A 295 18.57 24.46 1.44
CA ILE A 295 19.95 24.02 1.19
C ILE A 295 20.32 24.24 -0.29
N THR A 296 19.48 23.73 -1.19
CA THR A 296 19.75 23.67 -2.64
C THR A 296 19.43 24.98 -3.36
N GLY A 297 18.55 25.82 -2.80
CA GLY A 297 18.05 27.01 -3.47
C GLY A 297 17.29 26.67 -4.77
N ASN A 298 17.26 27.62 -5.70
CA ASN A 298 16.78 27.38 -7.06
C ASN A 298 17.95 27.24 -8.04
N GLU A 299 17.66 26.96 -9.32
CA GLU A 299 18.68 26.76 -10.36
C GLU A 299 19.61 27.97 -10.59
N SER A 300 19.26 29.17 -10.08
CA SER A 300 20.12 30.36 -10.17
C SER A 300 21.07 30.52 -8.98
N PHE A 301 20.96 29.66 -7.95
CA PHE A 301 21.88 29.65 -6.81
C PHE A 301 23.23 29.06 -7.23
N GLU A 302 24.33 29.72 -6.85
CA GLU A 302 25.69 29.29 -7.24
C GLU A 302 26.08 27.91 -6.67
N GLY A 303 25.48 27.50 -5.54
CA GLY A 303 25.68 26.18 -4.95
C GLY A 303 24.70 25.12 -5.42
N PHE A 304 23.84 25.41 -6.40
CA PHE A 304 22.90 24.43 -6.93
C PHE A 304 23.64 23.29 -7.64
N VAL A 305 23.28 22.05 -7.30
CA VAL A 305 23.80 20.83 -7.92
C VAL A 305 22.67 20.23 -8.74
N THR A 306 22.86 20.16 -10.05
CA THR A 306 21.87 19.62 -10.98
C THR A 306 21.64 18.13 -10.72
N GLN A 307 20.46 17.61 -11.08
CA GLN A 307 20.18 16.17 -11.01
C GLN A 307 21.24 15.35 -11.74
N ARG A 308 21.74 15.87 -12.87
CA ARG A 308 22.80 15.22 -13.63
C ARG A 308 24.14 15.19 -12.88
N GLU A 309 24.51 16.27 -12.19
CA GLU A 309 25.72 16.27 -11.36
C GLU A 309 25.59 15.32 -10.16
N TRP A 310 24.39 15.18 -9.57
CA TRP A 310 24.12 14.15 -8.56
C TRP A 310 24.37 12.74 -9.12
N MET A 311 23.81 12.42 -10.29
CA MET A 311 23.96 11.11 -10.93
C MET A 311 25.37 10.83 -11.45
N ASP A 312 25.98 11.79 -12.14
CA ASP A 312 27.23 11.55 -12.88
C ASP A 312 28.46 11.76 -11.98
N LEU A 313 28.43 12.74 -11.06
CA LEU A 313 29.60 13.14 -10.25
C LEU A 313 29.49 12.66 -8.81
N VAL A 314 28.40 13.01 -8.12
CA VAL A 314 28.26 12.69 -6.69
C VAL A 314 28.11 11.18 -6.49
N HIS A 315 27.22 10.53 -7.24
CA HIS A 315 27.05 9.07 -7.18
C HIS A 315 28.35 8.33 -7.48
N GLY A 316 29.07 8.74 -8.53
CA GLY A 316 30.35 8.14 -8.92
C GLY A 316 31.40 8.24 -7.80
N ASP A 317 31.47 9.37 -7.11
CA ASP A 317 32.40 9.55 -5.98
C ASP A 317 31.94 8.81 -4.72
N VAL A 318 30.63 8.76 -4.45
CA VAL A 318 30.04 7.93 -3.38
C VAL A 318 30.41 6.47 -3.58
N MET A 319 30.18 5.90 -4.77
CA MET A 319 30.52 4.51 -5.07
C MET A 319 32.03 4.27 -4.95
N ARG A 320 32.87 5.22 -5.41
CA ARG A 320 34.33 5.12 -5.24
C ARG A 320 34.75 5.03 -3.77
N GLN A 321 34.04 5.69 -2.86
CA GLN A 321 34.36 5.69 -1.43
C GLN A 321 33.70 4.55 -0.66
N CYS A 322 32.52 4.08 -1.08
CA CYS A 322 31.65 3.27 -0.24
C CYS A 322 31.25 1.89 -0.79
N ASP A 323 31.37 1.62 -2.09
CA ASP A 323 30.99 0.34 -2.72
C ASP A 323 31.74 -0.83 -2.06
N GLU A 324 33.08 -0.75 -1.97
CA GLU A 324 33.91 -1.84 -1.43
C GLU A 324 33.88 -1.98 0.11
N ILE A 325 33.04 -1.25 0.85
CA ILE A 325 32.97 -1.35 2.31
C ILE A 325 32.49 -2.74 2.76
N ASP A 326 31.58 -3.35 2.01
CA ASP A 326 31.09 -4.71 2.24
C ASP A 326 31.98 -5.81 1.63
N GLY A 327 33.08 -5.41 0.98
CA GLY A 327 34.09 -6.30 0.42
C GLY A 327 33.90 -6.65 -1.05
N VAL A 328 32.89 -6.06 -1.72
CA VAL A 328 32.60 -6.29 -3.14
C VAL A 328 32.54 -4.94 -3.87
N ARG A 329 32.97 -4.90 -5.13
CA ARG A 329 32.76 -3.76 -6.03
C ARG A 329 31.69 -4.14 -7.05
N ASP A 330 30.42 -3.98 -6.70
CA ASP A 330 29.28 -4.33 -7.56
C ASP A 330 28.32 -3.16 -7.81
N GLY A 331 28.68 -1.94 -7.35
CA GLY A 331 27.85 -0.75 -7.49
C GLY A 331 26.69 -0.72 -6.50
N VAL A 332 26.75 -1.52 -5.44
CA VAL A 332 25.75 -1.59 -4.38
C VAL A 332 26.45 -1.36 -3.05
N ILE A 333 25.94 -0.41 -2.26
CA ILE A 333 26.34 -0.29 -0.86
C ILE A 333 25.41 -1.21 -0.04
N GLU A 334 25.94 -2.31 0.48
CA GLU A 334 25.13 -3.32 1.18
C GLU A 334 24.56 -2.80 2.51
N ASP A 335 25.32 -1.98 3.25
CA ASP A 335 24.86 -1.25 4.44
C ASP A 335 25.31 0.23 4.42
N PRO A 336 24.43 1.18 4.01
CA PRO A 336 24.77 2.60 3.90
C PRO A 336 25.05 3.28 5.25
N ASN A 337 24.80 2.61 6.39
CA ASN A 337 25.22 3.11 7.69
C ASN A 337 26.75 3.17 7.85
N LEU A 338 27.48 2.36 7.08
CA LEU A 338 28.94 2.32 7.11
C LEU A 338 29.58 3.34 6.17
N CYS A 339 28.81 3.92 5.25
CA CYS A 339 29.29 4.91 4.29
C CYS A 339 29.41 6.29 4.96
N GLU A 340 30.65 6.66 5.31
CA GLU A 340 31.03 8.00 5.76
C GLU A 340 31.58 8.83 4.58
N TYR A 341 30.68 9.18 3.65
CA TYR A 341 31.04 9.92 2.44
C TYR A 341 31.57 11.35 2.72
N ASP A 342 32.67 11.72 2.07
CA ASP A 342 33.22 13.09 2.06
C ASP A 342 33.34 13.65 0.63
N PRO A 343 32.55 14.65 0.23
CA PRO A 343 32.56 15.21 -1.13
C PRO A 343 33.75 16.12 -1.44
N GLU A 344 34.68 16.33 -0.49
CA GLU A 344 35.82 17.25 -0.64
C GLU A 344 36.70 16.92 -1.86
N GLY A 345 36.74 15.64 -2.24
CA GLY A 345 37.46 15.15 -3.42
C GLY A 345 36.91 15.65 -4.76
N LEU A 346 35.68 16.17 -4.79
CA LEU A 346 35.02 16.68 -6.01
C LEU A 346 35.33 18.16 -6.31
N VAL A 347 36.00 18.89 -5.41
CA VAL A 347 36.28 20.32 -5.60
C VAL A 347 37.16 20.56 -6.83
N CYS A 348 36.72 21.43 -7.74
CA CYS A 348 37.47 21.80 -8.94
C CYS A 348 38.89 22.30 -8.64
N GLY A 349 39.88 21.77 -9.38
CA GLY A 349 41.29 22.19 -9.26
C GLY A 349 42.04 21.56 -8.09
N ARG A 350 41.39 20.73 -7.26
CA ARG A 350 42.04 19.91 -6.24
C ARG A 350 42.56 18.61 -6.87
N ARG A 351 43.82 18.24 -6.57
CA ARG A 351 44.38 16.93 -6.95
C ARG A 351 44.20 15.95 -5.80
N ASN A 352 43.50 14.84 -6.01
CA ASN A 352 43.50 13.72 -5.06
C ASN A 352 44.82 12.91 -5.25
N GLY A 353 45.55 12.59 -4.17
CA GLY A 353 46.86 11.86 -4.23
C GLY A 353 46.72 10.39 -4.67
N LYS A 354 47.75 9.57 -4.95
CA LYS A 354 49.23 9.67 -4.99
C LYS A 354 49.81 9.67 -6.42
N ASP A 355 48.99 9.56 -7.46
CA ASP A 355 49.46 9.38 -8.84
C ASP A 355 49.21 10.58 -9.77
N GLY A 356 48.77 11.72 -9.22
CA GLY A 356 48.77 12.99 -9.95
C GLY A 356 47.87 13.02 -11.19
N GLU A 357 46.87 12.14 -11.27
CA GLU A 357 45.83 12.24 -12.28
C GLU A 357 44.95 13.46 -11.95
N GLU A 358 44.90 14.42 -12.88
CA GLU A 358 43.77 15.35 -12.97
C GLU A 358 42.49 14.51 -13.05
N ASN A 359 41.39 14.95 -12.40
CA ASN A 359 40.07 14.29 -12.46
C ASN A 359 39.87 13.63 -13.83
N GLY A 360 40.10 12.31 -13.88
CA GLY A 360 40.30 11.58 -15.12
C GLY A 360 38.99 11.48 -15.88
N GLY A 361 38.64 12.53 -16.62
CA GLY A 361 37.58 12.52 -17.63
C GLY A 361 36.15 12.86 -17.20
N GLY A 362 35.85 13.17 -15.94
CA GLY A 362 34.46 13.40 -15.50
C GLY A 362 34.30 14.52 -14.46
N GLY A 363 34.08 15.76 -14.92
CA GLY A 363 33.57 16.89 -14.12
C GLY A 363 34.28 17.24 -12.80
N CYS A 364 33.77 18.27 -12.13
CA CYS A 364 34.10 18.67 -10.76
C CYS A 364 33.00 19.63 -10.26
N LEU A 365 32.90 19.81 -8.94
CA LEU A 365 31.98 20.74 -8.30
C LEU A 365 32.73 21.96 -7.76
N THR A 366 32.07 23.11 -7.70
CA THR A 366 32.59 24.28 -6.98
C THR A 366 32.61 24.03 -5.47
N GLU A 367 33.40 24.80 -4.71
CA GLU A 367 33.40 24.71 -3.24
C GLU A 367 31.99 24.92 -2.64
N VAL A 368 31.20 25.82 -3.23
CA VAL A 368 29.83 26.11 -2.76
C VAL A 368 28.87 24.95 -3.07
N GLN A 369 29.01 24.31 -4.24
CA GLN A 369 28.27 23.09 -4.57
C GLN A 369 28.63 21.90 -3.66
N VAL A 370 29.92 21.71 -3.35
CA VAL A 370 30.38 20.68 -2.41
C VAL A 370 29.79 20.89 -1.02
N GLU A 371 29.69 22.13 -0.57
CA GLU A 371 29.00 22.48 0.69
C GLU A 371 27.50 22.16 0.65
N THR A 372 26.82 22.37 -0.48
CA THR A 372 25.43 21.92 -0.69
C THR A 372 25.33 20.40 -0.55
N VAL A 373 26.22 19.64 -1.20
CA VAL A 373 26.25 18.17 -1.10
C VAL A 373 26.46 17.73 0.34
N ARG A 374 27.40 18.35 1.06
CA ARG A 374 27.67 18.05 2.47
C ARG A 374 26.41 18.23 3.33
N LYS A 375 25.72 19.36 3.19
CA LYS A 375 24.47 19.66 3.93
C LYS A 375 23.32 18.71 3.62
N VAL A 376 23.21 18.22 2.37
CA VAL A 376 22.18 17.24 2.01
C VAL A 376 22.35 15.92 2.78
N TYR A 377 23.59 15.53 3.06
CA TYR A 377 23.91 14.33 3.85
C TYR A 377 24.03 14.57 5.35
N GLU A 378 23.68 15.76 5.84
CA GLU A 378 23.56 16.02 7.28
C GLU A 378 22.19 15.54 7.81
N PRO A 379 22.13 15.07 9.07
CA PRO A 379 20.85 14.82 9.71
C PRO A 379 20.05 16.12 9.87
N PHE A 380 18.72 16.02 9.95
CA PHE A 380 17.86 17.19 10.06
C PHE A 380 17.55 17.52 11.52
N TYR A 381 17.77 18.79 11.87
CA TYR A 381 17.61 19.30 13.21
C TYR A 381 16.54 20.40 13.28
N ILE A 382 15.79 20.43 14.39
CA ILE A 382 14.91 21.53 14.76
C ILE A 382 15.36 22.04 16.13
N LYS A 383 15.84 23.29 16.20
CA LYS A 383 16.39 23.89 17.45
C LYS A 383 17.46 23.00 18.11
N ASP A 384 18.40 22.52 17.32
CA ASP A 384 19.50 21.63 17.74
C ASP A 384 19.08 20.23 18.24
N GLU A 385 17.80 19.88 18.13
CA GLU A 385 17.30 18.52 18.37
C GLU A 385 17.30 17.74 17.06
N LEU A 386 17.88 16.54 17.06
CA LEU A 386 17.85 15.62 15.93
C LEU A 386 16.41 15.11 15.77
N VAL A 387 15.77 15.42 14.64
CA VAL A 387 14.35 15.07 14.42
C VAL A 387 14.12 14.13 13.25
N PHE A 388 15.04 14.07 12.29
CA PHE A 388 14.94 13.15 11.15
C PHE A 388 16.33 12.77 10.66
N PRO A 389 16.54 11.54 10.18
CA PRO A 389 17.86 11.11 9.73
C PRO A 389 18.29 11.85 8.46
N ARG A 390 19.58 11.71 8.12
CA ARG A 390 20.12 12.20 6.85
C ARG A 390 19.51 11.45 5.65
N MET A 391 19.58 12.07 4.48
CA MET A 391 19.58 11.31 3.21
C MET A 391 20.76 10.34 3.26
N GLN A 392 20.59 9.08 2.90
CA GLN A 392 21.69 8.13 2.88
C GLN A 392 22.45 8.20 1.55
N PRO A 393 23.80 8.13 1.57
CA PRO A 393 24.57 7.98 0.34
C PRO A 393 24.21 6.70 -0.41
N GLY A 394 24.23 6.75 -1.74
CA GLY A 394 23.97 5.62 -2.64
C GLY A 394 22.65 5.73 -3.39
N SER A 395 21.77 6.66 -3.00
CA SER A 395 20.49 6.91 -3.70
C SER A 395 20.62 7.85 -4.91
N GLU A 396 21.81 8.36 -5.20
CA GLU A 396 22.02 9.41 -6.21
C GLU A 396 21.94 8.88 -7.65
N TYR A 397 21.88 7.56 -7.84
CA TYR A 397 21.58 6.97 -9.15
C TYR A 397 20.19 7.39 -9.64
N GLU A 398 19.30 7.73 -8.70
CA GLU A 398 17.97 8.30 -8.95
C GLU A 398 17.72 9.45 -7.96
N PRO A 399 18.29 10.64 -8.22
CA PRO A 399 18.30 11.71 -7.24
C PRO A 399 16.88 12.17 -6.89
N SER A 400 16.64 12.36 -5.59
CA SER A 400 15.35 12.78 -5.06
C SER A 400 14.83 14.06 -5.74
N SER A 401 13.53 14.12 -5.97
CA SER A 401 12.87 15.33 -6.49
C SER A 401 12.97 16.52 -5.53
N PHE A 402 13.38 16.31 -4.27
CA PHE A 402 13.63 17.38 -3.31
C PHE A 402 14.93 18.16 -3.61
N LEU A 403 15.79 17.64 -4.49
CA LEU A 403 17.08 18.22 -4.85
C LEU A 403 17.05 18.97 -6.20
N ASN A 404 15.89 19.06 -6.85
CA ASN A 404 15.73 19.63 -8.20
C ASN A 404 15.62 21.16 -8.25
N GLY A 405 15.86 21.86 -7.15
CA GLY A 405 15.82 23.33 -7.08
C GLY A 405 14.40 23.91 -6.98
N LYS A 406 13.40 23.09 -6.66
CA LYS A 406 12.01 23.50 -6.41
C LYS A 406 11.56 23.06 -5.02
N PRO A 407 10.68 23.82 -4.34
CA PRO A 407 10.09 23.37 -3.09
C PRO A 407 9.37 22.02 -3.26
N SER A 408 9.59 21.10 -2.32
CA SER A 408 8.94 19.79 -2.34
C SER A 408 7.43 19.91 -2.42
N TYR A 409 6.79 19.15 -3.31
CA TYR A 409 5.34 19.15 -3.46
C TYR A 409 4.65 18.60 -2.20
N LEU A 410 5.25 17.60 -1.54
CA LEU A 410 4.75 17.05 -0.28
C LEU A 410 4.63 18.14 0.79
N SER A 411 5.71 18.87 1.02
CA SER A 411 5.72 19.98 1.98
C SER A 411 4.81 21.12 1.53
N THR A 412 4.84 21.48 0.26
CA THR A 412 4.07 22.61 -0.28
C THR A 412 2.56 22.40 -0.08
N ASP A 413 2.05 21.25 -0.53
CA ASP A 413 0.61 20.94 -0.44
C ASP A 413 0.19 20.75 1.01
N TRP A 414 1.00 20.08 1.83
CA TRP A 414 0.68 19.89 3.24
C TRP A 414 0.56 21.22 3.99
N PHE A 415 1.50 22.14 3.80
CA PHE A 415 1.42 23.46 4.45
C PHE A 415 0.28 24.32 3.91
N ARG A 416 0.05 24.30 2.59
CA ARG A 416 -1.04 25.05 1.96
C ARG A 416 -2.41 24.56 2.40
N TYR A 417 -2.64 23.26 2.36
CA TYR A 417 -3.99 22.70 2.42
C TYR A 417 -4.36 22.14 3.79
N VAL A 418 -3.37 21.72 4.59
CA VAL A 418 -3.59 21.14 5.92
C VAL A 418 -3.23 22.12 7.04
N ILE A 419 -2.02 22.67 7.03
CA ILE A 419 -1.50 23.43 8.18
C ILE A 419 -2.02 24.86 8.22
N TYR A 420 -1.87 25.59 7.12
CA TYR A 420 -2.29 27.00 7.04
C TYR A 420 -3.64 27.20 6.39
N ASN A 421 -4.17 26.18 5.69
CA ASN A 421 -5.42 26.27 4.95
C ASN A 421 -5.45 27.53 4.04
N ASN A 422 -4.31 27.81 3.41
CA ASN A 422 -4.03 28.95 2.57
C ASN A 422 -3.36 28.47 1.27
N PRO A 423 -4.12 28.36 0.15
CA PRO A 423 -3.58 27.89 -1.13
C PRO A 423 -2.51 28.82 -1.72
N SER A 424 -2.48 30.08 -1.29
CA SER A 424 -1.54 31.10 -1.78
C SER A 424 -0.26 31.20 -0.96
N LEU A 425 -0.05 30.31 0.02
CA LEU A 425 1.19 30.27 0.79
C LEU A 425 2.39 30.07 -0.14
N ASP A 426 3.42 30.89 0.06
CA ASP A 426 4.71 30.74 -0.59
C ASP A 426 5.56 29.71 0.19
N PRO A 427 5.79 28.50 -0.36
CA PRO A 427 6.53 27.45 0.34
C PRO A 427 8.01 27.80 0.55
N THR A 428 8.57 28.77 -0.19
CA THR A 428 9.97 29.19 -0.03
C THR A 428 10.21 29.94 1.28
N THR A 429 9.13 30.37 1.96
CA THR A 429 9.18 31.11 3.22
C THR A 429 9.07 30.24 4.47
N LEU A 430 8.93 28.92 4.28
CA LEU A 430 8.85 27.95 5.39
C LEU A 430 10.19 27.89 6.16
N SER A 431 10.08 27.68 7.47
CA SER A 431 11.19 27.81 8.41
C SER A 431 10.96 26.94 9.65
N THR A 432 11.91 26.97 10.60
CA THR A 432 11.84 26.20 11.86
C THR A 432 10.53 26.36 12.62
N LYS A 433 9.90 27.55 12.60
CA LYS A 433 8.60 27.76 13.28
C LYS A 433 7.49 26.90 12.67
N ASP A 434 7.55 26.68 11.36
CA ASP A 434 6.57 25.94 10.58
C ASP A 434 6.74 24.43 10.80
N TRP A 435 7.99 23.96 10.89
CA TRP A 435 8.32 22.58 11.21
C TRP A 435 7.81 22.17 12.61
N ILE A 436 7.94 23.06 13.60
CA ILE A 436 7.41 22.83 14.97
C ILE A 436 5.87 22.77 14.96
N LEU A 437 5.23 23.56 14.11
CA LEU A 437 3.77 23.59 14.02
C LEU A 437 3.20 22.25 13.51
N LEU A 438 3.88 21.58 12.56
CA LEU A 438 3.48 20.26 12.07
C LEU A 438 3.33 19.25 13.22
N GLN A 439 4.35 19.17 14.07
CA GLN A 439 4.37 18.25 15.21
C GLN A 439 3.30 18.59 16.24
N THR A 440 3.07 19.89 16.46
CA THR A 440 2.06 20.36 17.41
C THR A 440 0.64 19.99 16.97
N LEU A 441 0.36 20.08 15.66
CA LEU A 441 -0.97 19.84 15.13
C LEU A 441 -1.27 18.34 14.93
N ASN A 442 -0.33 17.58 14.36
CA ASN A 442 -0.39 16.14 14.11
C ASN A 442 -1.83 15.63 13.83
N PRO A 443 -2.49 16.13 12.77
CA PRO A 443 -3.90 15.85 12.53
C PRO A 443 -4.13 14.35 12.43
N PHE A 444 -5.11 13.85 13.20
CA PHE A 444 -5.49 12.42 13.25
C PHE A 444 -4.32 11.46 13.55
N ASN A 445 -3.32 11.93 14.28
CA ASN A 445 -2.11 11.17 14.59
C ASN A 445 -1.42 10.62 13.32
N ILE A 446 -1.37 11.42 12.24
CA ILE A 446 -0.80 10.99 10.96
C ILE A 446 0.69 10.64 11.04
N SER A 447 1.41 11.15 12.06
CA SER A 447 2.82 10.79 12.31
C SER A 447 3.06 9.28 12.28
N THR A 448 2.08 8.49 12.74
CA THR A 448 2.12 7.03 12.69
C THR A 448 3.40 6.47 13.35
N TRP A 449 3.72 7.00 14.53
CA TRP A 449 4.98 6.76 15.25
C TRP A 449 4.75 6.12 16.63
N SER A 450 3.69 5.31 16.79
CA SER A 450 3.51 4.57 18.04
C SER A 450 4.48 3.38 18.10
N GLY A 451 5.32 3.34 19.14
CA GLY A 451 6.19 2.21 19.43
C GLY A 451 5.52 1.06 20.19
N ASN A 452 4.31 1.25 20.75
CA ASN A 452 3.64 0.18 21.49
C ASN A 452 2.75 -0.65 20.56
N LEU A 453 3.24 -1.82 20.16
CA LEU A 453 2.52 -2.78 19.31
C LEU A 453 1.98 -3.99 20.09
N SER A 454 1.90 -3.91 21.42
CA SER A 454 1.51 -5.04 22.29
C SER A 454 0.17 -5.64 21.88
N SER A 455 -0.82 -4.81 21.58
CA SER A 455 -2.15 -5.29 21.20
C SER A 455 -2.16 -6.07 19.89
N PHE A 456 -1.34 -5.69 18.90
CA PHE A 456 -1.22 -6.40 17.63
C PHE A 456 -0.48 -7.73 17.80
N ARG A 457 0.58 -7.73 18.61
CA ARG A 457 1.28 -8.97 19.02
C ARG A 457 0.33 -9.93 19.74
N ASP A 458 -0.43 -9.44 20.71
CA ASP A 458 -1.23 -10.27 21.62
C ASP A 458 -2.41 -10.98 20.92
N ILE A 459 -2.88 -10.46 19.78
CA ILE A 459 -3.85 -11.15 18.93
C ILE A 459 -3.21 -12.09 17.90
N GLY A 460 -1.88 -12.19 17.88
CA GLY A 460 -1.11 -13.04 16.97
C GLY A 460 -0.78 -12.44 15.61
N GLY A 461 -0.98 -11.13 15.43
CA GLY A 461 -0.69 -10.43 14.17
C GLY A 461 0.80 -10.46 13.82
N LYS A 462 1.12 -10.52 12.52
CA LYS A 462 2.49 -10.54 12.00
C LYS A 462 2.76 -9.30 11.14
N LEU A 463 3.88 -8.64 11.38
CA LEU A 463 4.35 -7.45 10.69
C LEU A 463 5.71 -7.76 10.05
N LEU A 464 5.80 -7.54 8.74
CA LEU A 464 7.04 -7.60 7.99
C LEU A 464 7.27 -6.23 7.36
N LEU A 465 8.35 -5.57 7.77
CA LEU A 465 8.82 -4.32 7.18
C LEU A 465 10.01 -4.60 6.27
N TYR A 466 10.05 -3.97 5.11
CA TYR A 466 11.27 -3.89 4.30
C TYR A 466 11.56 -2.43 3.89
N HIS A 467 12.82 -2.10 3.69
CA HIS A 467 13.21 -0.77 3.18
C HIS A 467 14.42 -0.89 2.26
N GLY A 468 14.32 -0.32 1.05
CA GLY A 468 15.42 -0.27 0.10
C GLY A 468 16.57 0.58 0.61
N GLN A 469 17.80 0.08 0.52
CA GLN A 469 18.98 0.80 1.03
C GLN A 469 19.47 1.91 0.08
N ALA A 470 19.02 1.91 -1.17
CA ALA A 470 19.25 2.97 -2.15
C ALA A 470 18.00 3.87 -2.36
N ASP A 471 17.06 3.87 -1.41
CA ASP A 471 15.82 4.65 -1.47
C ASP A 471 16.06 6.17 -1.45
N ARG A 472 15.56 6.91 -2.44
CA ARG A 472 15.69 8.38 -2.54
C ARG A 472 15.05 9.21 -1.40
N LEU A 473 14.48 8.56 -0.39
CA LEU A 473 14.12 9.13 0.91
C LEU A 473 15.19 8.80 1.97
N THR A 474 14.87 7.99 2.97
CA THR A 474 15.86 7.56 3.97
C THR A 474 15.43 6.25 4.63
N PRO A 475 16.18 5.14 4.45
CA PRO A 475 15.89 3.86 5.09
C PRO A 475 16.14 3.87 6.58
N LYS A 476 16.95 4.83 7.05
CA LYS A 476 17.31 4.96 8.47
C LYS A 476 16.09 5.19 9.36
N ILE A 477 15.00 5.77 8.82
CA ILE A 477 13.76 5.97 9.57
C ILE A 477 13.12 4.65 10.01
N SER A 478 13.28 3.58 9.22
CA SER A 478 12.75 2.27 9.57
C SER A 478 13.58 1.57 10.64
N GLU A 479 14.89 1.78 10.65
CA GLU A 479 15.77 1.33 11.76
C GLU A 479 15.36 2.03 13.06
N TRP A 480 15.20 3.37 13.02
CA TRP A 480 14.74 4.13 14.18
C TRP A 480 13.38 3.68 14.68
N TYR A 481 12.44 3.35 13.78
CA TYR A 481 11.14 2.84 14.17
C TYR A 481 11.23 1.45 14.81
N TYR A 482 12.02 0.53 14.25
CA TYR A 482 12.24 -0.80 14.82
C TYR A 482 12.82 -0.71 16.24
N GLU A 483 13.82 0.14 16.44
CA GLU A 483 14.42 0.43 17.74
C GLU A 483 13.44 1.10 18.70
N HIS A 484 12.67 2.07 18.22
CA HIS A 484 11.63 2.73 19.01
C HIS A 484 10.57 1.75 19.52
N VAL A 485 10.14 0.77 18.69
CA VAL A 485 9.20 -0.27 19.09
C VAL A 485 9.81 -1.16 20.18
N ALA A 486 11.04 -1.64 19.96
CA ALA A 486 11.77 -2.46 20.94
C ALA A 486 11.86 -1.74 22.30
N GLU A 487 12.33 -0.49 22.29
CA GLU A 487 12.49 0.32 23.50
C GLU A 487 11.15 0.57 24.21
N THR A 488 10.11 0.92 23.46
CA THR A 488 8.78 1.21 24.02
C THR A 488 8.13 -0.02 24.64
N MET A 489 8.32 -1.20 24.04
CA MET A 489 7.78 -2.46 24.55
C MET A 489 8.69 -3.13 25.59
N GLY A 490 9.88 -2.58 25.85
CA GLY A 490 10.85 -3.15 26.77
C GLY A 490 11.42 -4.50 26.27
N ILE A 491 11.50 -4.67 24.96
CA ILE A 491 12.00 -5.88 24.30
C ILE A 491 13.46 -5.63 23.88
N ALA A 492 14.37 -6.54 24.26
CA ALA A 492 15.75 -6.47 23.79
C ALA A 492 15.82 -6.84 22.30
N ILE A 493 16.59 -6.07 21.53
CA ILE A 493 16.97 -6.46 20.16
C ILE A 493 18.14 -7.43 20.30
N ASP A 494 18.00 -8.62 19.74
CA ASP A 494 19.11 -9.56 19.64
C ASP A 494 20.12 -9.03 18.61
N ARG A 495 21.36 -8.83 19.06
CA ARG A 495 22.44 -8.24 18.25
C ARG A 495 23.58 -9.22 17.98
N TYR A 496 23.44 -10.48 18.40
CA TYR A 496 24.48 -11.50 18.23
C TYR A 496 23.86 -12.87 17.96
N GLU A 497 24.17 -13.48 16.82
CA GLU A 497 23.99 -14.93 16.65
C GLU A 497 25.04 -15.64 17.52
N GLY A 498 24.70 -15.90 18.78
CA GLY A 498 25.49 -16.77 19.64
C GLY A 498 24.84 -18.14 19.73
N ASP A 499 25.27 -19.11 18.92
CA ASP A 499 25.10 -20.59 19.00
C ASP A 499 23.71 -21.19 19.37
N ASP A 500 22.69 -20.38 19.61
CA ASP A 500 21.33 -20.82 19.89
C ASP A 500 20.62 -21.03 18.55
N ASP A 501 20.59 -22.29 18.10
CA ASP A 501 19.83 -22.86 16.97
C ASP A 501 18.29 -22.60 17.04
N ASP A 502 17.84 -21.70 17.92
CA ASP A 502 16.46 -21.49 18.35
C ASP A 502 15.96 -20.06 18.01
N GLY A 503 16.09 -19.61 16.76
CA GLY A 503 15.14 -18.66 16.14
C GLY A 503 14.74 -17.35 16.87
N GLY A 504 15.65 -16.75 17.66
CA GLY A 504 15.42 -15.50 18.40
C GLY A 504 14.90 -15.70 19.84
N LEU A 505 15.10 -14.70 20.71
CA LEU A 505 14.65 -14.77 22.10
C LEU A 505 13.12 -14.94 22.18
N PRO A 506 12.59 -15.94 22.92
CA PRO A 506 11.15 -16.07 23.13
C PRO A 506 10.53 -14.81 23.74
N GLY A 507 9.49 -14.26 23.11
CA GLY A 507 8.88 -12.98 23.49
C GLY A 507 9.59 -11.75 22.90
N GLY A 508 10.52 -11.95 21.96
CA GLY A 508 11.23 -10.91 21.21
C GLY A 508 10.39 -10.26 20.11
N LEU A 509 10.98 -9.30 19.39
CA LEU A 509 10.31 -8.69 18.23
C LEU A 509 10.08 -9.73 17.13
N ASP A 510 11.03 -10.63 16.89
CA ASP A 510 11.00 -11.60 15.79
C ASP A 510 9.81 -12.58 15.81
N ASP A 511 9.12 -12.70 16.95
CA ASP A 511 7.89 -13.47 17.08
C ASP A 511 6.73 -12.86 16.27
N PHE A 512 6.74 -11.54 16.03
CA PHE A 512 5.62 -10.83 15.41
C PHE A 512 6.00 -9.65 14.51
N PHE A 513 7.22 -9.10 14.62
CA PHE A 513 7.70 -7.97 13.84
C PHE A 513 9.13 -8.24 13.35
N ARG A 514 9.30 -8.41 12.04
CA ARG A 514 10.61 -8.56 11.39
C ARG A 514 10.85 -7.43 10.39
N PHE A 515 12.07 -6.92 10.35
CA PHE A 515 12.51 -5.87 9.44
C PHE A 515 13.66 -6.36 8.55
N PHE A 516 13.57 -6.13 7.24
CA PHE A 516 14.60 -6.47 6.25
C PHE A 516 15.13 -5.22 5.55
N ARG A 517 16.46 -5.09 5.50
CA ARG A 517 17.15 -4.06 4.70
C ARG A 517 17.48 -4.65 3.35
N ILE A 518 16.93 -4.07 2.27
CA ILE A 518 17.08 -4.62 0.93
C ILE A 518 18.19 -3.86 0.20
N SER A 519 19.36 -4.48 0.06
CA SER A 519 20.53 -3.84 -0.55
C SER A 519 20.29 -3.49 -2.01
N GLY A 520 20.72 -2.28 -2.40
CA GLY A 520 20.57 -1.75 -3.76
C GLY A 520 19.13 -1.62 -4.26
N MET A 521 18.12 -1.73 -3.41
CA MET A 521 16.74 -1.42 -3.74
C MET A 521 16.45 0.07 -3.59
N GLY A 522 15.77 0.66 -4.58
CA GLY A 522 15.27 2.03 -4.57
C GLY A 522 14.04 2.24 -3.71
N HIS A 523 13.26 3.28 -4.01
CA HIS A 523 11.99 3.52 -3.32
C HIS A 523 10.93 2.52 -3.78
N CYS A 524 10.58 1.56 -2.92
CA CYS A 524 9.58 0.50 -3.15
C CYS A 524 9.91 -0.57 -4.21
N LEU A 525 10.76 -0.25 -5.17
CA LEU A 525 11.09 -1.11 -6.30
C LEU A 525 12.37 -0.62 -6.95
N GLY A 526 12.87 -1.43 -7.88
CA GLY A 526 14.03 -1.08 -8.69
C GLY A 526 15.31 -0.81 -7.91
N GLY A 527 16.29 -0.23 -8.59
CA GLY A 527 17.61 0.09 -8.05
C GLY A 527 18.73 -0.83 -8.56
N PRO A 528 19.99 -0.55 -8.20
CA PRO A 528 21.16 -1.26 -8.71
C PRO A 528 21.27 -2.71 -8.23
N GLY A 529 20.70 -3.05 -7.07
CA GLY A 529 20.88 -4.36 -6.42
C GLY A 529 19.74 -5.35 -6.65
N ALA A 530 19.76 -6.45 -5.90
CA ALA A 530 18.78 -7.52 -5.99
C ALA A 530 17.44 -7.15 -5.33
N TRP A 531 16.74 -6.17 -5.90
CA TRP A 531 15.57 -5.50 -5.32
C TRP A 531 14.27 -6.30 -5.39
N GLY A 532 14.17 -7.27 -6.30
CA GLY A 532 12.95 -8.04 -6.52
C GLY A 532 12.73 -9.09 -5.44
N ILE A 533 11.89 -8.78 -4.44
CA ILE A 533 11.51 -9.66 -3.32
C ILE A 533 10.03 -10.09 -3.37
N GLY A 534 9.38 -9.96 -4.53
CA GLY A 534 7.96 -10.29 -4.72
C GLY A 534 7.00 -9.35 -3.98
N GLN A 535 7.37 -8.09 -3.83
CA GLN A 535 6.51 -7.04 -3.26
C GLN A 535 5.47 -6.52 -4.27
N MET A 536 5.67 -6.77 -5.56
CA MET A 536 4.78 -6.42 -6.67
C MET A 536 4.95 -7.40 -7.83
N LEU A 537 4.20 -7.20 -8.92
CA LEU A 537 4.31 -8.00 -10.14
C LEU A 537 5.73 -7.93 -10.74
N PRO A 538 6.36 -9.08 -11.06
CA PRO A 538 7.60 -9.10 -11.83
C PRO A 538 7.43 -8.38 -13.17
N GLY A 539 8.42 -7.56 -13.55
CA GLY A 539 8.38 -6.78 -14.79
C GLY A 539 7.45 -5.55 -14.76
N ALA A 540 6.82 -5.23 -13.63
CA ALA A 540 6.07 -3.97 -13.49
C ALA A 540 6.96 -2.72 -13.62
N TRP A 541 8.26 -2.85 -13.35
CA TRP A 541 9.27 -1.80 -13.51
C TRP A 541 10.31 -2.21 -14.57
N LYS A 542 10.75 -1.25 -15.41
CA LYS A 542 11.67 -1.47 -16.54
C LYS A 542 13.04 -0.79 -16.41
N GLY A 543 13.39 -0.28 -15.23
CA GLY A 543 14.65 0.43 -15.04
C GLY A 543 14.57 1.95 -15.29
N PRO A 544 15.59 2.72 -14.89
CA PRO A 544 15.71 4.12 -15.22
C PRO A 544 16.12 4.29 -16.70
N GLY A 545 15.44 5.16 -17.44
CA GLY A 545 15.78 5.53 -18.84
C GLY A 545 14.88 4.96 -19.93
N ASP A 546 13.86 4.17 -19.58
CA ASP A 546 12.76 3.79 -20.50
C ASP A 546 11.55 4.74 -20.37
N SER A 547 11.75 5.94 -19.78
CA SER A 547 10.74 7.00 -19.78
C SER A 547 10.34 7.29 -21.22
N ASP A 548 9.06 7.16 -21.53
CA ASP A 548 8.49 7.91 -22.63
C ASP A 548 8.86 9.40 -22.40
N ASP A 549 9.02 10.17 -23.49
CA ASP A 549 9.51 11.57 -23.50
C ASP A 549 8.73 12.56 -22.59
N ASP A 550 7.75 12.11 -21.80
CA ASP A 550 6.94 12.89 -20.86
C ASP A 550 7.31 12.75 -19.37
N GLY A 551 8.24 11.87 -19.01
CA GLY A 551 8.70 11.71 -17.62
C GLY A 551 7.79 10.88 -16.72
N SER A 552 6.87 10.10 -17.30
CA SER A 552 6.16 9.04 -16.57
C SER A 552 7.12 7.87 -16.25
N GLU A 553 6.97 7.26 -15.08
CA GLU A 553 7.64 6.00 -14.75
C GLU A 553 7.10 4.92 -15.70
N SER A 554 7.91 4.51 -16.68
CA SER A 554 7.53 3.53 -17.68
C SER A 554 7.23 2.17 -17.04
N ARG A 555 5.95 1.89 -16.83
CA ARG A 555 5.46 0.59 -16.40
C ARG A 555 5.73 -0.43 -17.49
N GLY A 556 6.27 -1.58 -17.10
CA GLY A 556 6.63 -2.62 -18.05
C GLY A 556 5.45 -3.26 -18.75
N GLY A 557 5.72 -3.87 -19.90
CA GLY A 557 4.74 -4.70 -20.60
C GLY A 557 4.60 -6.01 -19.85
N LEU A 558 3.58 -6.13 -19.01
CA LEU A 558 3.26 -7.38 -18.33
C LEU A 558 2.86 -8.43 -19.39
N GLU A 559 3.37 -9.65 -19.27
CA GLU A 559 2.96 -10.78 -20.09
C GLU A 559 1.99 -11.71 -19.34
N LEU A 560 1.06 -12.34 -20.06
CA LEU A 560 0.04 -13.19 -19.42
C LEU A 560 0.62 -14.43 -18.72
N ASP A 561 1.77 -14.93 -19.19
CA ASP A 561 2.43 -16.14 -18.68
C ASP A 561 3.55 -15.82 -17.65
N LEU A 562 3.49 -14.65 -17.01
CA LEU A 562 4.43 -14.26 -15.95
C LEU A 562 4.48 -15.31 -14.83
N ASP A 563 5.68 -15.84 -14.55
CA ASP A 563 5.94 -16.63 -13.35
C ASP A 563 5.92 -15.70 -12.13
N LEU A 564 4.85 -15.77 -11.34
CA LEU A 564 4.64 -14.94 -10.16
C LEU A 564 5.57 -15.27 -8.99
N ASP A 565 6.47 -16.27 -9.15
CA ASP A 565 7.38 -16.81 -8.14
C ASP A 565 6.71 -16.92 -6.77
N LEU A 566 5.94 -18.00 -6.58
CA LEU A 566 5.17 -18.21 -5.36
C LEU A 566 6.01 -18.74 -4.18
N ASP A 567 7.33 -18.84 -4.36
CA ASP A 567 8.23 -19.31 -3.32
C ASP A 567 8.30 -18.29 -2.17
N PRO A 568 7.90 -18.67 -0.94
CA PRO A 568 7.92 -17.77 0.20
C PRO A 568 9.32 -17.25 0.59
N GLU A 569 10.41 -17.83 0.08
CA GLU A 569 11.75 -17.25 0.25
C GLU A 569 12.02 -16.07 -0.68
N ARG A 570 11.36 -16.02 -1.84
CA ARG A 570 11.55 -14.98 -2.89
C ARG A 570 10.37 -14.03 -3.04
N ASN A 571 9.31 -14.26 -2.28
CA ASN A 571 8.08 -13.50 -2.35
C ASN A 571 7.60 -13.11 -0.96
N VAL A 572 7.74 -11.83 -0.62
CA VAL A 572 7.47 -11.28 0.71
C VAL A 572 6.01 -11.42 1.12
N LEU A 573 5.06 -11.34 0.17
CA LEU A 573 3.64 -11.56 0.47
C LEU A 573 3.38 -13.04 0.78
N MET A 574 3.99 -13.95 0.03
CA MET A 574 3.89 -15.39 0.32
C MET A 574 4.66 -15.79 1.59
N ALA A 575 5.76 -15.10 1.93
CA ALA A 575 6.46 -15.22 3.21
C ALA A 575 5.54 -14.88 4.38
N MET A 576 4.76 -13.79 4.24
CA MET A 576 3.77 -13.38 5.23
C MET A 576 2.65 -14.41 5.37
N VAL A 577 2.13 -14.95 4.27
CA VAL A 577 1.13 -16.03 4.30
C VAL A 577 1.67 -17.24 5.06
N ARG A 578 2.90 -17.68 4.75
CA ARG A 578 3.54 -18.81 5.42
C ARG A 578 3.72 -18.55 6.91
N TRP A 579 4.11 -17.33 7.28
CA TRP A 579 4.27 -16.97 8.70
C TRP A 579 2.95 -16.98 9.46
N VAL A 580 1.89 -16.40 8.90
CA VAL A 580 0.56 -16.33 9.54
C VAL A 580 -0.13 -17.70 9.62
N GLU A 581 -0.05 -18.49 8.55
CA GLU A 581 -0.83 -19.74 8.44
C GLU A 581 -0.07 -20.97 8.95
N GLU A 582 1.26 -20.99 8.81
CA GLU A 582 2.11 -22.14 9.17
C GLU A 582 3.02 -21.86 10.36
N GLY A 583 3.13 -20.61 10.81
CA GLY A 583 4.02 -20.22 11.90
C GLY A 583 5.51 -20.19 11.52
N ILE A 584 5.83 -20.27 10.23
CA ILE A 584 7.21 -20.28 9.73
C ILE A 584 7.59 -18.86 9.28
N ALA A 585 8.28 -18.14 10.16
CA ALA A 585 8.74 -16.79 9.92
C ALA A 585 9.91 -16.76 8.91
N PRO A 586 10.04 -15.71 8.08
CA PRO A 586 11.17 -15.58 7.17
C PRO A 586 12.44 -15.16 7.93
N GLU A 587 13.53 -15.91 7.84
CA GLU A 587 14.85 -15.52 8.38
C GLU A 587 15.59 -14.57 7.45
N GLU A 588 15.40 -14.76 6.14
CA GLU A 588 15.97 -13.96 5.06
C GLU A 588 14.89 -13.69 4.00
N LEU A 589 15.10 -12.68 3.17
CA LEU A 589 14.33 -12.47 1.95
C LEU A 589 15.27 -12.53 0.74
N VAL A 590 15.07 -13.50 -0.13
CA VAL A 590 15.91 -13.67 -1.32
C VAL A 590 15.44 -12.69 -2.39
N GLY A 591 16.25 -11.67 -2.61
CA GLY A 591 16.07 -10.69 -3.66
C GLY A 591 16.67 -11.14 -5.00
N THR A 592 16.11 -10.60 -6.08
CA THR A 592 16.53 -10.86 -7.46
C THR A 592 16.82 -9.55 -8.19
N LYS A 593 17.96 -9.50 -8.91
CA LYS A 593 18.23 -8.53 -9.98
C LYS A 593 18.13 -9.27 -11.31
N TRP A 594 17.38 -8.71 -12.24
CA TRP A 594 17.33 -9.21 -13.61
C TRP A 594 18.23 -8.37 -14.51
N VAL A 595 18.73 -8.98 -15.59
CA VAL A 595 19.49 -8.27 -16.60
C VAL A 595 18.62 -7.13 -17.16
N ASN A 596 19.11 -5.89 -17.07
CA ASN A 596 18.37 -4.68 -17.46
C ASN A 596 16.97 -4.55 -16.79
N ASP A 597 16.80 -5.15 -15.62
CA ASP A 597 15.51 -5.22 -14.90
C ASP A 597 14.36 -5.86 -15.69
N ARG A 598 14.71 -6.72 -16.66
CA ARG A 598 13.77 -7.43 -17.52
C ARG A 598 13.76 -8.91 -17.19
N VAL A 599 12.60 -9.39 -16.74
CA VAL A 599 12.41 -10.79 -16.31
C VAL A 599 12.79 -11.76 -17.43
N GLU A 600 12.44 -11.42 -18.66
CA GLU A 600 12.70 -12.19 -19.88
C GLU A 600 14.19 -12.25 -20.27
N GLU A 601 15.01 -11.30 -19.82
CA GLU A 601 16.46 -11.28 -20.09
C GLU A 601 17.26 -12.14 -19.08
N GLY A 602 16.58 -12.64 -18.05
CA GLY A 602 17.10 -13.63 -17.11
C GLY A 602 17.72 -13.03 -15.86
N LEU A 603 18.21 -13.94 -15.00
CA LEU A 603 18.78 -13.61 -13.70
C LEU A 603 20.19 -13.00 -13.83
N GLU A 604 20.43 -11.89 -13.14
CA GLU A 604 21.77 -11.28 -13.01
C GLU A 604 22.39 -11.54 -11.62
N VAL A 605 21.67 -11.22 -10.54
CA VAL A 605 22.14 -11.36 -9.15
C VAL A 605 21.05 -11.92 -8.25
N ARG A 606 21.42 -12.81 -7.33
CA ARG A 606 20.60 -13.15 -6.15
C ARG A 606 21.33 -12.81 -4.86
N ARG A 607 20.60 -12.21 -3.92
CA ARG A 607 21.10 -11.85 -2.59
C ARG A 607 20.06 -12.27 -1.54
N SER A 608 20.50 -12.89 -0.46
CA SER A 608 19.66 -13.10 0.73
C SER A 608 19.72 -11.85 1.58
N HIS A 609 18.65 -11.07 1.64
CA HIS A 609 18.58 -9.86 2.47
C HIS A 609 18.31 -10.24 3.93
N CYS A 610 19.14 -9.72 4.82
CA CYS A 610 19.15 -10.10 6.22
C CYS A 610 18.07 -9.43 7.04
N ARG A 611 17.57 -10.15 8.04
CA ARG A 611 16.75 -9.58 9.12
C ARG A 611 17.59 -8.62 9.97
N TYR A 612 17.12 -7.38 10.14
CA TYR A 612 17.73 -6.39 11.03
C TYR A 612 17.73 -6.89 12.48
N PRO A 613 18.83 -6.73 13.24
CA PRO A 613 20.00 -5.90 12.97
C PRO A 613 21.14 -6.58 12.22
N LEU A 614 20.99 -7.83 11.77
CA LEU A 614 22.04 -8.54 11.04
C LEU A 614 22.37 -7.81 9.74
N ARG A 615 23.62 -7.97 9.31
CA ARG A 615 24.17 -7.41 8.07
C ARG A 615 24.53 -8.53 7.12
N ASN A 616 24.33 -8.28 5.84
CA ASN A 616 24.86 -9.16 4.83
C ASN A 616 26.37 -8.97 4.73
N THR A 617 27.10 -10.07 4.82
CA THR A 617 28.56 -10.08 4.80
C THR A 617 29.05 -11.05 3.74
N TYR A 618 29.86 -10.56 2.81
CA TYR A 618 30.48 -11.38 1.77
C TYR A 618 31.56 -12.30 2.37
N ASP A 619 31.64 -13.53 1.88
CA ASP A 619 32.60 -14.54 2.35
C ASP A 619 34.06 -14.26 1.93
N GLY A 620 34.26 -13.30 1.02
CA GLY A 620 35.57 -12.88 0.51
C GLY A 620 36.14 -13.76 -0.61
N VAL A 621 35.45 -14.83 -1.03
CA VAL A 621 35.99 -15.84 -1.94
C VAL A 621 35.03 -16.34 -3.03
N GLY A 622 33.72 -16.33 -2.80
CA GLY A 622 32.71 -16.86 -3.71
C GLY A 622 32.43 -15.98 -4.93
N ASP A 623 31.40 -16.32 -5.71
CA ASP A 623 30.88 -15.38 -6.71
C ASP A 623 29.95 -14.39 -5.99
N PRO A 624 30.23 -13.08 -5.95
CA PRO A 624 29.39 -12.14 -5.24
C PRO A 624 27.97 -12.04 -5.83
N ARG A 625 27.71 -12.59 -7.03
CA ARG A 625 26.38 -12.56 -7.65
C ARG A 625 25.44 -13.68 -7.18
N VAL A 626 25.95 -14.66 -6.42
CA VAL A 626 25.15 -15.76 -5.88
C VAL A 626 25.00 -15.61 -4.37
N LYS A 627 23.83 -15.99 -3.85
CA LYS A 627 23.48 -15.79 -2.43
C LYS A 627 24.37 -16.60 -1.49
N GLU A 628 24.87 -17.76 -1.93
CA GLU A 628 25.67 -18.68 -1.11
C GLU A 628 27.03 -18.10 -0.68
N SER A 629 27.49 -17.05 -1.35
CA SER A 629 28.73 -16.34 -1.01
C SER A 629 28.53 -15.29 0.08
N TRP A 630 27.32 -15.18 0.64
CA TRP A 630 26.94 -14.16 1.61
C TRP A 630 26.33 -14.81 2.85
N LYS A 631 26.45 -14.13 3.99
CA LYS A 631 25.91 -14.56 5.28
C LYS A 631 25.37 -13.39 6.06
N CYS A 632 24.28 -13.61 6.78
CA CYS A 632 23.78 -12.68 7.77
C CYS A 632 24.60 -12.83 9.06
N LEU A 633 25.27 -11.76 9.48
CA LEU A 633 26.12 -11.69 10.68
C LEU A 633 25.83 -10.45 11.54
#